data_AF-A0A3A5WEF2-F1
#
_entry.id   AF-A0A3A5WEF2-F1
#
_cell.length_a   1.000
_cell.length_b   1.000
_cell.length_c   1.000
_cell.angle_alpha   90.00
_cell.angle_beta   90.00
_cell.angle_gamma   90.00
#
_symmetry.space_group_name_H-M   'P 1'
#
loop_
_entity.id
_entity.type
_entity.pdbx_description
1 polymer ?
#
loop_
_entity_poly.entity_id
_entity_poly.type
_entity_poly.pdbx_seq_one_letter_code
_entity_poly.pdbx_strand_id
1 'polypeptide(L)'
;MEGAAWGTCEESLGLPAMSLLVLWIFLPGFLVNTFAMMWGKWLPKTGYGPWPIDGGRTAWDGNRLLGDGKTWNGLVGGSLTSGLLMVIMASAINAGQACGIFVDPLLDHNPSMSRGLWAFLVGSLLGFFSLLGDMTGSFFKRRRGLKREGDVSSKAPLLDTLPFAMMVFLLGWILLPGLHGSTDLLTPMAVVLVATPVLHRSFNMLGYAIGWKDVPY
;
A
#
# COMPACT_ATOMS: atom_id res chain seq x y z
N MET A 1 26.94 -9.93 -11.98
CA MET A 1 26.73 -11.31 -11.49
C MET A 1 25.49 -11.44 -10.60
N GLU A 2 24.75 -10.36 -10.31
CA GLU A 2 23.55 -10.38 -9.46
C GLU A 2 22.31 -11.00 -10.13
N GLY A 3 22.18 -10.90 -11.47
CA GLY A 3 21.04 -11.48 -12.20
C GLY A 3 20.95 -13.01 -12.16
N ALA A 4 22.07 -13.70 -11.89
CA ALA A 4 22.08 -15.17 -11.82
C ALA A 4 21.48 -15.70 -10.50
N ALA A 5 21.63 -14.97 -9.39
CA ALA A 5 21.18 -15.45 -8.08
C ALA A 5 19.66 -15.39 -7.91
N TRP A 6 19.02 -14.32 -8.40
CA TRP A 6 17.56 -14.18 -8.40
C TRP A 6 16.89 -15.24 -9.28
N GLY A 7 17.36 -15.43 -10.53
CA GLY A 7 16.78 -16.41 -11.46
C GLY A 7 16.85 -17.86 -10.96
N THR A 8 17.95 -18.26 -10.32
CA THR A 8 18.05 -19.62 -9.73
C THR A 8 17.16 -19.81 -8.51
N CYS A 9 16.91 -18.75 -7.73
CA CYS A 9 16.01 -18.85 -6.60
C CYS A 9 14.53 -18.89 -7.06
N GLU A 10 14.21 -18.18 -8.15
CA GLU A 10 12.88 -18.21 -8.73
C GLU A 10 12.43 -19.64 -9.06
N GLU A 11 13.26 -20.38 -9.79
CA GLU A 11 13.00 -21.77 -10.17
C GLU A 11 12.78 -22.70 -8.96
N SER A 12 13.33 -22.34 -7.80
CA SER A 12 13.21 -23.12 -6.57
C SER A 12 11.94 -22.80 -5.76
N LEU A 13 11.31 -21.64 -5.98
CA LEU A 13 10.15 -21.18 -5.21
C LEU A 13 8.86 -21.42 -6.01
N GLY A 14 7.97 -22.25 -5.45
CA GLY A 14 6.62 -22.41 -6.01
C GLY A 14 5.78 -21.13 -5.93
N LEU A 15 4.73 -21.05 -6.76
CA LEU A 15 3.81 -19.91 -6.83
C LEU A 15 3.27 -19.42 -5.46
N PRO A 16 2.94 -20.29 -4.48
CA PRO A 16 2.53 -19.83 -3.15
C PRO A 16 3.63 -19.04 -2.42
N ALA A 17 4.87 -19.52 -2.46
CA ALA A 17 5.99 -18.85 -1.81
C ALA A 17 6.32 -17.52 -2.51
N MET A 18 6.21 -17.50 -3.84
CA MET A 18 6.33 -16.26 -4.63
C MET A 18 5.24 -15.24 -4.31
N SER A 19 4.01 -15.68 -4.06
CA SER A 19 2.91 -14.80 -3.65
C SER A 19 3.16 -14.20 -2.27
N LEU A 20 3.74 -14.97 -1.34
CA LEU A 20 4.17 -14.47 -0.04
C LEU A 20 5.35 -13.49 -0.15
N LEU A 21 6.29 -13.74 -1.07
CA LEU A 21 7.38 -12.81 -1.38
C LEU A 21 6.84 -11.49 -1.92
N VAL A 22 5.88 -11.51 -2.85
CA VAL A 22 5.21 -10.29 -3.34
C VAL A 22 4.58 -9.54 -2.17
N LEU A 23 3.86 -10.23 -1.28
CA LEU A 23 3.29 -9.60 -0.08
C LEU A 23 4.37 -9.00 0.82
N TRP A 24 5.52 -9.65 0.95
CA TRP A 24 6.65 -9.15 1.72
C TRP A 24 7.21 -7.85 1.13
N ILE A 25 7.60 -7.84 -0.14
CA ILE A 25 8.28 -6.66 -0.73
C ILE A 25 7.33 -5.48 -0.99
N PHE A 26 6.02 -5.73 -1.13
CA PHE A 26 4.97 -4.71 -1.25
C PHE A 26 4.29 -4.38 0.09
N LEU A 27 4.71 -5.00 1.20
CA LEU A 27 4.11 -4.82 2.52
C LEU A 27 3.93 -3.35 2.93
N PRO A 28 4.90 -2.44 2.68
CA PRO A 28 4.73 -1.02 3.00
C PRO A 28 3.52 -0.39 2.30
N GLY A 29 3.27 -0.76 1.04
CA GLY A 29 2.10 -0.30 0.29
C GLY A 29 0.79 -0.93 0.77
N PHE A 30 0.81 -2.19 1.20
CA PHE A 30 -0.38 -2.89 1.70
C PHE A 30 -0.82 -2.40 3.10
N LEU A 31 0.13 -1.95 3.93
CA LEU A 31 -0.18 -1.41 5.27
C LEU A 31 -0.45 0.09 5.29
N VAL A 32 -0.25 0.80 4.19
CA VAL A 32 -0.34 2.27 4.17
C VAL A 32 -1.71 2.81 4.56
N ASN A 33 -2.80 2.10 4.26
CA ASN A 33 -4.16 2.54 4.61
C ASN A 33 -4.34 2.62 6.14
N THR A 34 -3.67 1.72 6.88
CA THR A 34 -3.62 1.76 8.34
C THR A 34 -2.83 2.96 8.82
N PHE A 35 -1.66 3.23 8.22
CA PHE A 35 -0.86 4.40 8.57
C PHE A 35 -1.59 5.71 8.26
N ALA A 36 -2.19 5.84 7.07
CA ALA A 36 -2.99 7.00 6.69
C ALA A 36 -4.17 7.23 7.66
N MET A 37 -4.74 6.18 8.23
CA MET A 37 -5.77 6.30 9.28
C MET A 37 -5.21 6.88 10.59
N MET A 38 -3.99 6.49 11.00
CA MET A 38 -3.32 7.11 12.17
C MET A 38 -3.17 8.62 11.97
N TRP A 39 -2.68 9.04 10.81
CA TRP A 39 -2.44 10.45 10.50
C TRP A 39 -3.70 11.23 10.13
N GLY A 40 -4.71 10.57 9.57
CA GLY A 40 -5.94 11.20 9.08
C GLY A 40 -7.10 11.18 10.07
N LYS A 41 -7.06 10.35 11.11
CA LYS A 41 -8.11 10.23 12.14
C LYS A 41 -7.60 10.39 13.56
N TRP A 42 -6.45 9.82 13.92
CA TRP A 42 -5.95 9.91 15.30
C TRP A 42 -5.20 11.21 15.55
N LEU A 43 -4.30 11.61 14.65
CA LEU A 43 -3.57 12.87 14.78
C LEU A 43 -4.52 14.08 14.86
N PRO A 44 -5.60 14.18 14.06
CA PRO A 44 -6.58 15.26 14.24
C PRO A 44 -7.21 15.38 15.62
N LYS A 45 -7.24 14.33 16.44
CA LYS A 45 -7.73 14.42 17.83
C LYS A 45 -6.86 15.33 18.70
N THR A 46 -5.65 15.70 18.25
CA THR A 46 -4.78 16.68 18.92
C THR A 46 -5.05 18.12 18.46
N GLY A 47 -6.01 18.34 17.54
CA GLY A 47 -6.34 19.65 16.97
C GLY A 47 -5.65 19.97 15.64
N TYR A 48 -4.84 19.05 15.10
CA TYR A 48 -4.11 19.24 13.85
C TYR A 48 -4.80 18.55 12.65
N GLY A 49 -5.58 19.32 11.89
CA GLY A 49 -6.41 18.79 10.80
C GLY A 49 -7.71 18.16 11.30
N PRO A 50 -8.37 17.28 10.52
CA PRO A 50 -7.95 16.77 9.21
C PRO A 50 -8.24 17.79 8.10
N TRP A 51 -7.42 17.78 7.05
CA TRP A 51 -7.64 18.58 5.84
C TRP A 51 -8.04 17.69 4.67
N PRO A 52 -9.33 17.64 4.31
CA PRO A 52 -9.78 16.89 3.14
C PRO A 52 -9.07 17.39 1.87
N ILE A 53 -8.60 16.46 1.05
CA ILE A 53 -7.89 16.77 -0.19
C ILE A 53 -8.79 17.50 -1.17
N ASP A 54 -10.08 17.17 -1.21
CA ASP A 54 -11.05 17.83 -2.07
C ASP A 54 -11.55 19.18 -1.52
N GLY A 55 -11.21 19.54 -0.28
CA GLY A 55 -11.65 20.79 0.36
C GLY A 55 -13.17 20.99 0.39
N GLY A 56 -13.96 19.92 0.36
CA GLY A 56 -15.43 20.03 0.33
C GLY A 56 -16.04 20.14 -1.08
N ARG A 57 -15.23 20.15 -2.14
CA ARG A 57 -15.71 20.34 -3.52
C ARG A 57 -16.61 19.18 -3.98
N THR A 58 -17.65 19.54 -4.71
CA THR A 58 -18.54 18.61 -5.42
C THR A 58 -18.13 18.50 -6.90
N ALA A 59 -18.35 17.33 -7.49
CA ALA A 59 -18.18 17.14 -8.93
C ALA A 59 -19.49 17.45 -9.67
N TRP A 60 -19.48 17.30 -11.00
CA TRP A 60 -20.62 17.62 -11.88
C TRP A 60 -21.88 16.78 -11.62
N ASP A 61 -21.76 15.68 -10.90
CA ASP A 61 -22.85 14.78 -10.53
C ASP A 61 -23.49 15.11 -9.17
N GLY A 62 -23.07 16.22 -8.55
CA GLY A 62 -23.56 16.66 -7.24
C GLY A 62 -22.97 15.91 -6.04
N ASN A 63 -22.14 14.88 -6.26
CA ASN A 63 -21.45 14.16 -5.20
C ASN A 63 -20.08 14.79 -4.91
N ARG A 64 -19.55 14.62 -3.69
CA ARG A 64 -18.17 15.04 -3.33
C ARG A 64 -17.13 14.49 -4.31
N LEU A 65 -16.01 15.18 -4.49
CA LEU A 65 -14.95 14.67 -5.38
C LEU A 65 -14.32 13.39 -4.83
N LEU A 66 -13.95 13.38 -3.55
CA LEU A 66 -13.31 12.25 -2.87
C LEU A 66 -14.03 11.86 -1.55
N GLY A 67 -14.49 12.87 -0.80
CA GLY A 67 -15.10 12.75 0.53
C GLY A 67 -14.09 12.94 1.68
N ASP A 68 -14.60 13.10 2.89
CA ASP A 68 -13.82 13.55 4.07
C ASP A 68 -12.71 12.58 4.51
N GLY A 69 -12.83 11.31 4.11
CA GLY A 69 -11.86 10.28 4.45
C GLY A 69 -10.53 10.36 3.71
N LYS A 70 -10.36 11.25 2.72
CA LYS A 70 -9.12 11.44 1.97
C LYS A 70 -8.48 12.77 2.37
N THR A 71 -7.42 12.71 3.17
CA THR A 71 -6.83 13.90 3.81
C THR A 71 -5.36 14.05 3.47
N TRP A 72 -4.86 15.29 3.46
CA TRP A 72 -3.45 15.58 3.25
C TRP A 72 -2.56 14.94 4.33
N ASN A 73 -2.99 14.99 5.59
CA ASN A 73 -2.26 14.34 6.70
C ASN A 73 -2.16 12.83 6.49
N GLY A 74 -3.25 12.18 6.06
CA GLY A 74 -3.24 10.76 5.73
C GLY A 74 -2.33 10.44 4.55
N LEU A 75 -2.37 11.25 3.49
CA LEU A 75 -1.54 11.05 2.30
C LEU A 75 -0.05 11.17 2.60
N VAL A 76 0.37 12.29 3.21
CA VAL A 76 1.78 12.56 3.51
C VAL A 76 2.25 11.65 4.63
N GLY A 77 1.56 11.65 5.77
CA GLY A 77 1.96 10.87 6.94
C GLY A 77 1.95 9.37 6.69
N GLY A 78 0.93 8.87 5.99
CA GLY A 78 0.85 7.46 5.58
C GLY A 78 2.02 7.05 4.69
N SER A 79 2.33 7.83 3.66
CA SER A 79 3.45 7.55 2.75
C SER A 79 4.79 7.56 3.49
N LEU A 80 5.07 8.58 4.30
CA LEU A 80 6.34 8.66 5.05
C LEU A 80 6.48 7.52 6.08
N THR A 81 5.38 7.13 6.75
CA THR A 81 5.39 5.99 7.68
C THR A 81 5.66 4.67 6.95
N SER A 82 5.15 4.53 5.72
CA SER A 82 5.47 3.41 4.84
C SER A 82 6.97 3.36 4.48
N GLY A 83 7.58 4.53 4.24
CA GLY A 83 9.03 4.67 4.10
C GLY A 83 9.80 4.18 5.33
N LEU A 84 9.39 4.59 6.54
CA LEU A 84 10.01 4.12 7.79
C LEU A 84 9.87 2.62 7.97
N LEU A 85 8.71 2.03 7.62
CA LEU A 85 8.51 0.59 7.66
C LEU A 85 9.51 -0.13 6.74
N MET A 86 9.74 0.38 5.52
CA MET A 86 10.72 -0.22 4.61
C MET A 86 12.14 -0.13 5.16
N VAL A 87 12.51 0.96 5.84
CA VAL A 87 13.81 1.07 6.54
C VAL A 87 13.95 -0.05 7.59
N ILE A 88 12.92 -0.26 8.41
CA ILE A 88 12.91 -1.31 9.43
C ILE A 88 13.04 -2.70 8.78
N MET A 89 12.24 -2.98 7.74
CA MET A 89 12.30 -4.23 7.00
C MET A 89 13.70 -4.49 6.41
N ALA A 90 14.29 -3.49 5.76
CA ALA A 90 15.61 -3.59 5.15
C ALA A 90 16.75 -3.73 6.18
N SER A 91 16.56 -3.27 7.41
CA SER A 91 17.50 -3.48 8.53
C SER A 91 17.36 -4.83 9.22
N ALA A 92 16.19 -5.48 9.11
CA ALA A 92 15.90 -6.76 9.75
C ALA A 92 16.37 -7.98 8.92
N ILE A 93 16.76 -7.76 7.66
CA ILE A 93 17.21 -8.80 6.73
C ILE A 93 18.67 -8.53 6.31
N ASN A 94 19.40 -9.61 6.02
CA ASN A 94 20.76 -9.50 5.52
C ASN A 94 20.79 -8.83 4.15
N ALA A 95 21.70 -7.86 3.99
CA ALA A 95 21.90 -7.17 2.72
C ALA A 95 22.29 -8.18 1.62
N GLY A 96 21.59 -8.13 0.48
CA GLY A 96 21.82 -9.04 -0.65
C GLY A 96 21.19 -10.42 -0.50
N GLN A 97 20.34 -10.65 0.50
CA GLN A 97 19.59 -11.90 0.65
C GLN A 97 18.62 -12.07 -0.53
N ALA A 98 19.05 -12.82 -1.55
CA ALA A 98 18.33 -12.96 -2.82
C ALA A 98 17.36 -14.14 -2.88
N CYS A 99 17.26 -14.95 -1.81
CA CYS A 99 16.46 -16.18 -1.85
C CYS A 99 15.62 -16.43 -0.61
N GLY A 100 14.45 -17.05 -0.81
CA GLY A 100 13.43 -17.31 0.19
C GLY A 100 12.24 -16.35 0.10
N ILE A 101 11.30 -16.44 1.05
CA ILE A 101 10.14 -15.53 1.10
C ILE A 101 10.56 -14.12 1.55
N PHE A 102 11.42 -14.06 2.57
CA PHE A 102 11.91 -12.82 3.16
C PHE A 102 13.20 -12.38 2.48
N VAL A 103 13.12 -12.01 1.20
CA VAL A 103 14.28 -11.45 0.47
C VAL A 103 14.61 -10.04 0.94
N ASP A 104 15.82 -9.58 0.64
CA ASP A 104 16.16 -8.17 0.75
C ASP A 104 15.21 -7.37 -0.17
N PRO A 105 14.33 -6.50 0.35
CA PRO A 105 13.41 -5.76 -0.50
C PRO A 105 14.13 -4.71 -1.37
N LEU A 106 15.44 -4.53 -1.19
CA LEU A 106 16.28 -3.57 -1.90
C LEU A 106 17.43 -4.26 -2.62
N LEU A 107 17.19 -5.44 -3.21
CA LEU A 107 18.19 -6.19 -3.98
C LEU A 107 18.83 -5.38 -5.11
N ASP A 108 18.09 -4.41 -5.64
CA ASP A 108 18.47 -3.47 -6.69
C ASP A 108 19.01 -2.14 -6.15
N HIS A 109 19.38 -2.08 -4.87
CA HIS A 109 19.89 -0.87 -4.22
C HIS A 109 21.13 -0.33 -4.96
N ASN A 110 21.03 0.92 -5.40
CA ASN A 110 22.16 1.62 -5.99
C ASN A 110 23.19 2.02 -4.91
N PRO A 111 24.45 1.52 -4.97
CA PRO A 111 25.46 1.78 -3.94
C PRO A 111 25.89 3.24 -3.83
N SER A 112 25.56 4.09 -4.81
CA SER A 112 25.80 5.55 -4.75
C SER A 112 24.92 6.29 -3.74
N MET A 113 23.83 5.67 -3.26
CA MET A 113 22.90 6.24 -2.31
C MET A 113 22.96 5.48 -0.98
N SER A 114 22.73 6.16 0.15
CA SER A 114 22.54 5.47 1.44
C SER A 114 21.41 4.45 1.33
N ARG A 115 21.67 3.20 1.76
CA ARG A 115 20.68 2.12 1.77
C ARG A 115 19.43 2.49 2.57
N GLY A 116 19.60 3.16 3.71
CA GLY A 116 18.47 3.63 4.52
C GLY A 116 17.64 4.69 3.82
N LEU A 117 18.28 5.61 3.10
CA LEU A 117 17.56 6.62 2.31
C LEU A 117 16.83 5.98 1.12
N TRP A 118 17.46 5.03 0.43
CA TRP A 118 16.82 4.26 -0.63
C TRP A 118 15.61 3.49 -0.11
N ALA A 119 15.75 2.78 1.02
CA ALA A 119 14.66 2.09 1.70
C ALA A 119 13.48 3.04 1.97
N PHE A 120 13.78 4.20 2.55
CA PHE A 120 12.77 5.20 2.88
C PHE A 120 12.03 5.71 1.64
N LEU A 121 12.76 5.98 0.55
CA LEU A 121 12.18 6.45 -0.72
C LEU A 121 11.30 5.37 -1.37
N VAL A 122 11.81 4.15 -1.49
CA VAL A 122 11.05 3.01 -2.06
C VAL A 122 9.78 2.76 -1.25
N GLY A 123 9.88 2.65 0.07
CA GLY A 123 8.70 2.47 0.93
C GLY A 123 7.72 3.63 0.82
N SER A 124 8.20 4.88 0.78
CA SER A 124 7.34 6.06 0.65
C SER A 124 6.60 6.07 -0.69
N LEU A 125 7.26 5.68 -1.78
CA LEU A 125 6.66 5.58 -3.11
C LEU A 125 5.59 4.48 -3.15
N LEU A 126 5.87 3.29 -2.61
CA LEU A 126 4.89 2.20 -2.52
C LEU A 126 3.65 2.63 -1.71
N GLY A 127 3.86 3.30 -0.57
CA GLY A 127 2.78 3.87 0.23
C GLY A 127 1.98 4.91 -0.56
N PHE A 128 2.66 5.84 -1.23
CA PHE A 128 2.02 6.88 -2.04
C PHE A 128 1.19 6.29 -3.19
N PHE A 129 1.72 5.32 -3.94
CA PHE A 129 1.02 4.65 -5.04
C PHE A 129 -0.26 3.96 -4.56
N SER A 130 -0.18 3.26 -3.43
CA SER A 130 -1.33 2.62 -2.81
C SER A 130 -2.41 3.64 -2.41
N LEU A 131 -2.02 4.77 -1.80
CA LEU A 131 -2.96 5.84 -1.45
C LEU A 131 -3.56 6.56 -2.68
N LEU A 132 -2.80 6.70 -3.77
CA LEU A 132 -3.34 7.17 -5.06
C LEU A 132 -4.44 6.22 -5.57
N GLY A 133 -4.21 4.91 -5.48
CA GLY A 133 -5.21 3.90 -5.86
C GLY A 133 -6.46 3.97 -4.98
N ASP A 134 -6.29 4.10 -3.66
CA ASP A 134 -7.39 4.26 -2.71
C ASP A 134 -8.18 5.57 -2.94
N MET A 135 -7.52 6.67 -3.30
CA MET A 135 -8.20 7.90 -3.75
C MET A 135 -8.98 7.69 -5.05
N THR A 136 -8.42 6.96 -6.00
CA THR A 136 -9.09 6.60 -7.27
C THR A 136 -10.35 5.77 -6.98
N GLY A 137 -10.27 4.77 -6.10
CA GLY A 137 -11.43 4.02 -5.62
C GLY A 137 -12.48 4.92 -4.95
N SER A 138 -12.04 5.87 -4.13
CA SER A 138 -12.91 6.88 -3.53
C SER A 138 -13.64 7.73 -4.55
N PHE A 139 -12.93 8.23 -5.56
CA PHE A 139 -13.51 9.00 -6.65
C PHE A 139 -14.63 8.21 -7.35
N PHE A 140 -14.37 6.96 -7.77
CA PHE A 140 -15.39 6.13 -8.42
C PHE A 140 -16.57 5.77 -7.50
N LYS A 141 -16.33 5.58 -6.19
CA LYS A 141 -17.42 5.42 -5.22
C LYS A 141 -18.33 6.64 -5.19
N ARG A 142 -17.76 7.86 -5.16
CA ARG A 142 -18.56 9.10 -5.21
C ARG A 142 -19.36 9.22 -6.51
N ARG A 143 -18.77 8.85 -7.65
CA ARG A 143 -19.48 8.82 -8.96
C ARG A 143 -20.66 7.83 -9.01
N ARG A 144 -20.69 6.84 -8.11
CA ARG A 144 -21.81 5.90 -7.94
C ARG A 144 -22.82 6.34 -6.86
N GLY A 145 -22.71 7.56 -6.34
CA GLY A 145 -23.59 8.09 -5.29
C GLY A 145 -23.35 7.49 -3.90
N LEU A 146 -22.30 6.67 -3.72
CA LEU A 146 -21.95 6.12 -2.42
C LEU A 146 -21.33 7.23 -1.58
N LYS A 147 -21.90 7.60 -0.43
CA LYS A 147 -21.43 8.75 0.38
C LYS A 147 -20.35 8.40 1.41
N ARG A 148 -19.48 9.36 1.73
CA ARG A 148 -18.54 9.30 2.87
C ARG A 148 -18.30 10.70 3.43
N GLU A 149 -19.27 11.15 4.23
CA GLU A 149 -19.37 12.52 4.76
C GLU A 149 -19.90 12.45 6.20
N GLY A 150 -19.21 13.10 7.13
CA GLY A 150 -19.52 12.97 8.56
C GLY A 150 -19.52 11.50 9.03
N ASP A 151 -20.59 11.08 9.69
CA ASP A 151 -20.75 9.72 10.24
C ASP A 151 -21.22 8.68 9.20
N VAL A 152 -21.54 9.11 7.98
CA VAL A 152 -22.06 8.21 6.94
C VAL A 152 -20.89 7.58 6.18
N SER A 153 -20.81 6.25 6.15
CA SER A 153 -19.82 5.50 5.37
C SER A 153 -20.46 4.39 4.55
N SER A 154 -20.35 4.48 3.22
CA SER A 154 -20.78 3.45 2.28
C SER A 154 -19.84 2.24 2.25
N LYS A 155 -20.39 1.02 2.06
CA LYS A 155 -19.60 -0.20 1.84
C LYS A 155 -19.47 -0.52 0.36
N ALA A 156 -18.25 -0.77 -0.13
CA ALA A 156 -18.02 -1.23 -1.49
C ALA A 156 -16.81 -2.18 -1.54
N PRO A 157 -16.95 -3.46 -1.13
CA PRO A 157 -15.84 -4.36 -0.82
C PRO A 157 -14.74 -4.44 -1.89
N LEU A 158 -15.11 -4.50 -3.18
CA LEU A 158 -14.15 -4.55 -4.28
C LEU A 158 -13.49 -3.20 -4.56
N LEU A 159 -14.26 -2.11 -4.52
CA LEU A 159 -13.73 -0.75 -4.69
C LEU A 159 -12.92 -0.26 -3.49
N ASP A 160 -13.11 -0.89 -2.33
CA ASP A 160 -12.37 -0.62 -1.11
C ASP A 160 -11.04 -1.38 -1.05
N THR A 161 -10.80 -2.35 -1.94
CA THR A 161 -9.65 -3.26 -1.86
C THR A 161 -8.83 -3.35 -3.13
N LEU A 162 -9.45 -3.42 -4.31
CA LEU A 162 -8.71 -3.60 -5.56
C LEU A 162 -7.97 -2.34 -6.04
N PRO A 163 -8.55 -1.12 -5.97
CA PRO A 163 -7.89 0.07 -6.53
C PRO A 163 -6.51 0.36 -5.94
N PHE A 164 -6.33 0.21 -4.63
CA PHE A 164 -5.02 0.43 -3.99
C PHE A 164 -4.00 -0.63 -4.43
N ALA A 165 -4.41 -1.91 -4.45
CA ALA A 165 -3.55 -3.03 -4.80
C ALA A 165 -3.13 -2.99 -6.28
N MET A 166 -4.07 -2.69 -7.18
CA MET A 166 -3.77 -2.49 -8.60
C MET A 166 -2.78 -1.33 -8.79
N MET A 167 -3.00 -0.20 -8.12
CA MET A 167 -2.16 0.97 -8.31
C MET A 167 -0.74 0.76 -7.77
N VAL A 168 -0.59 0.14 -6.60
CA VAL A 168 0.75 -0.13 -6.04
C VAL A 168 1.53 -1.15 -6.87
N PHE A 169 0.86 -2.20 -7.39
CA PHE A 169 1.52 -3.15 -8.29
C PHE A 169 1.88 -2.51 -9.62
N LEU A 170 0.95 -1.78 -10.25
CA LEU A 170 1.20 -1.15 -11.55
C LEU A 170 2.32 -0.10 -11.47
N LEU A 171 2.22 0.85 -10.54
CA LEU A 171 3.20 1.92 -10.42
C LEU A 171 4.50 1.43 -9.80
N GLY A 172 4.45 0.47 -8.87
CA GLY A 172 5.66 -0.18 -8.37
C GLY A 172 6.41 -0.90 -9.48
N TRP A 173 5.69 -1.65 -10.33
CA TRP A 173 6.30 -2.36 -11.45
C TRP A 173 6.92 -1.41 -12.49
N ILE A 174 6.25 -0.29 -12.81
CA ILE A 174 6.73 0.68 -13.81
C ILE A 174 7.87 1.57 -13.26
N LEU A 175 7.74 2.05 -12.02
CA LEU A 175 8.57 3.14 -11.49
C LEU A 175 9.68 2.67 -10.52
N LEU A 176 9.64 1.41 -10.07
CA LEU A 176 10.67 0.78 -9.25
C LEU A 176 11.27 -0.41 -10.02
N PRO A 177 12.05 -0.13 -11.09
CA PRO A 177 12.68 -1.18 -11.89
C PRO A 177 13.71 -1.94 -11.06
N GLY A 178 13.78 -3.25 -11.26
CA GLY A 178 14.59 -4.17 -10.46
C GLY A 178 13.73 -5.28 -9.87
N LEU A 179 13.75 -5.48 -8.55
CA LEU A 179 12.99 -6.56 -7.93
C LEU A 179 11.48 -6.34 -8.06
N HIS A 180 10.98 -5.15 -7.68
CA HIS A 180 9.55 -4.80 -7.77
C HIS A 180 9.03 -4.76 -9.21
N GLY A 181 9.91 -4.48 -10.17
CA GLY A 181 9.63 -4.44 -11.61
C GLY A 181 9.87 -5.77 -12.35
N SER A 182 10.22 -6.86 -11.66
CA SER A 182 10.48 -8.13 -12.36
C SER A 182 9.20 -8.70 -13.00
N THR A 183 9.33 -9.21 -14.23
CA THR A 183 8.27 -9.92 -14.95
C THR A 183 7.85 -11.22 -14.27
N ASP A 184 8.77 -11.82 -13.50
CA ASP A 184 8.56 -13.08 -12.77
C ASP A 184 7.49 -12.91 -11.68
N LEU A 185 7.35 -11.67 -11.19
CA LEU A 185 6.38 -11.32 -10.17
C LEU A 185 4.96 -11.07 -10.70
N LEU A 186 4.74 -11.00 -12.03
CA LEU A 186 3.42 -10.69 -12.58
C LEU A 186 2.36 -11.73 -12.19
N THR A 187 2.71 -13.01 -12.27
CA THR A 187 1.79 -14.10 -11.88
C THR A 187 1.48 -14.08 -10.38
N PRO A 188 2.45 -14.05 -9.45
CA PRO A 188 2.16 -13.95 -8.02
C PRO A 188 1.48 -12.62 -7.63
N MET A 189 1.77 -11.50 -8.30
CA MET A 189 1.01 -10.24 -8.13
C MET A 189 -0.47 -10.43 -8.48
N ALA A 190 -0.79 -11.13 -9.58
CA ALA A 190 -2.16 -11.43 -9.95
C ALA A 190 -2.85 -12.31 -8.90
N VAL A 191 -2.16 -13.32 -8.35
CA VAL A 191 -2.66 -14.15 -7.25
C VAL A 191 -2.96 -13.30 -6.01
N VAL A 192 -2.01 -12.45 -5.60
CA VAL A 192 -2.20 -11.56 -4.45
C VAL A 192 -3.34 -10.56 -4.69
N LEU A 193 -3.48 -10.03 -5.90
CA LEU A 193 -4.57 -9.13 -6.26
C LEU A 193 -5.94 -9.80 -6.09
N VAL A 194 -6.09 -11.04 -6.56
CA VAL A 194 -7.32 -11.83 -6.37
C VAL A 194 -7.55 -12.17 -4.90
N ALA A 195 -6.49 -12.43 -4.13
CA ALA A 195 -6.57 -12.70 -2.70
C ALA A 195 -6.83 -11.44 -1.85
N THR A 196 -6.59 -10.24 -2.38
CA THR A 196 -6.62 -8.97 -1.63
C THR A 196 -7.95 -8.70 -0.92
N PRO A 197 -9.14 -8.94 -1.51
CA PRO A 197 -10.40 -8.76 -0.80
C PRO A 197 -10.50 -9.63 0.47
N VAL A 198 -9.96 -10.85 0.43
CA VAL A 198 -9.92 -11.77 1.58
C VAL A 198 -8.90 -11.28 2.60
N LEU A 199 -7.68 -10.96 2.16
CA LEU A 199 -6.62 -10.44 3.02
C LEU A 199 -7.07 -9.18 3.77
N HIS A 200 -7.64 -8.22 3.07
CA HIS A 200 -8.11 -6.96 3.65
C HIS A 200 -9.22 -7.18 4.67
N ARG A 201 -10.16 -8.08 4.38
CA ARG A 201 -11.21 -8.45 5.35
C ARG A 201 -10.61 -9.07 6.61
N SER A 202 -9.63 -9.96 6.48
CA SER A 202 -8.93 -10.55 7.63
C SER A 202 -8.24 -9.49 8.50
N PHE A 203 -7.54 -8.54 7.89
CA PHE A 203 -6.92 -7.43 8.63
C PHE A 203 -7.96 -6.50 9.28
N ASN A 204 -9.11 -6.27 8.63
CA ASN A 204 -10.19 -5.46 9.22
C ASN A 204 -10.80 -6.11 10.45
N MET A 205 -11.01 -7.43 10.41
CA MET A 205 -11.49 -8.20 11.57
C MET A 205 -10.49 -8.16 12.73
N LEU A 206 -9.19 -8.32 12.46
CA LEU A 206 -8.15 -8.20 13.47
C LEU A 206 -8.10 -6.79 14.07
N GLY A 207 -8.15 -5.76 13.23
CA GLY A 207 -8.18 -4.35 13.66
C GLY A 207 -9.40 -4.01 14.51
N TYR A 208 -10.55 -4.62 14.22
CA TYR A 208 -11.75 -4.49 15.05
C TYR A 208 -11.58 -5.20 16.40
N ALA A 209 -11.03 -6.42 16.41
CA ALA A 209 -10.82 -7.20 17.64
C ALA A 209 -9.89 -6.49 18.63
N ILE A 210 -8.90 -5.73 18.15
CA ILE A 210 -7.96 -4.94 18.97
C ILE A 210 -8.42 -3.49 19.23
N GLY A 211 -9.62 -3.11 18.77
CA GLY A 211 -10.20 -1.78 18.99
C GLY A 211 -9.60 -0.64 18.13
N TRP A 212 -8.81 -0.96 17.10
CA TRP A 212 -8.23 0.02 16.18
C TRP A 212 -9.19 0.45 15.06
N LYS A 213 -10.21 -0.37 14.78
CA LYS A 213 -11.29 -0.05 13.84
C LYS A 213 -12.65 -0.11 14.52
N ASP A 214 -13.53 0.79 14.12
CA ASP A 214 -14.90 0.84 14.65
C ASP A 214 -15.79 -0.25 14.02
N VAL A 215 -15.38 -0.84 12.89
CA VAL A 215 -16.14 -1.84 12.13
C VAL A 215 -15.25 -2.97 11.59
N PRO A 216 -15.79 -4.21 11.44
CA PRO A 216 -15.00 -5.41 11.10
C PRO A 216 -14.82 -5.67 9.59
N TYR A 217 -15.33 -4.80 8.71
CA TYR A 217 -15.34 -4.99 7.26
C TYR A 217 -14.58 -3.89 6.53
#